data_AF-A0A3D9ANI4-F1
#
_entry.id   AF-A0A3D9ANI4-F1
#
_cell.length_a   1.000
_cell.length_b   1.000
_cell.length_c   1.000
_cell.angle_alpha   90.00
_cell.angle_beta   90.00
_cell.angle_gamma   90.00
#
_symmetry.space_group_name_H-M   'P 1'
#
loop_
_entity.id
_entity.type
_entity.pdbx_description
1 polymer ?
#
loop_
_entity_poly.entity_id
_entity_poly.type
_entity_poly.pdbx_seq_one_letter_code
_entity_poly.pdbx_strand_id
1 'polypeptide(L)'
;MKTSIIKRIQTDPVMVAILLLSLLLFFFLIFNASGMFFGNNDTHLKYLNIYSREPLAVISFSQVMIFRMIGFVLGIAAVFYLISLCTVEAVGSERRYFFLEWAAFTSIVGLSLFGGLIRSVGNQQGAANIYFFTILLYLSLRLIEKKYGQVSKFILKEMYLLPVYFTLFYTMGLPGWAKLFGHAKVIEKYERMFAGSFVADLPGGTPFMIYFLGILELIIPILLIISLVKGEFKWGKAKPWFNMAMVITCLTFMMLCVGLTIIFNFAGAANLIFYFVLTFFILASARKENNCNS
;
A
#
# COMPACT_ATOMS: atom_id res chain seq x y z
N MET A 1 56.98 -0.58 -16.75
CA MET A 1 55.87 -1.55 -16.96
C MET A 1 54.70 -1.14 -16.08
N LYS A 2 53.66 -0.50 -16.64
CA LYS A 2 52.42 -0.19 -15.92
C LYS A 2 51.49 -1.40 -16.04
N THR A 3 51.46 -2.25 -15.01
CA THR A 3 50.46 -3.30 -14.90
C THR A 3 49.09 -2.64 -14.68
N SER A 4 48.31 -2.58 -15.75
CA SER A 4 46.89 -2.22 -15.73
C SER A 4 46.17 -3.24 -14.86
N ILE A 5 45.92 -2.87 -13.60
CA ILE A 5 45.07 -3.65 -12.68
C ILE A 5 43.64 -3.49 -13.20
N ILE A 6 43.18 -4.46 -13.99
CA ILE A 6 41.77 -4.62 -14.33
C ILE A 6 41.06 -4.94 -13.01
N LYS A 7 40.48 -3.91 -12.40
CA LYS A 7 39.68 -4.05 -11.19
C LYS A 7 38.42 -4.81 -11.58
N ARG A 8 38.36 -6.11 -11.24
CA ARG A 8 37.20 -6.96 -11.50
C ARG A 8 36.00 -6.31 -10.80
N ILE A 9 35.04 -5.81 -11.59
CA ILE A 9 33.80 -5.26 -11.05
C ILE A 9 33.02 -6.45 -10.48
N GLN A 10 33.07 -6.62 -9.16
CA GLN A 10 32.24 -7.60 -8.48
C GLN A 10 30.82 -7.03 -8.39
N THR A 11 29.96 -7.41 -9.33
CA THR A 11 28.55 -6.99 -9.35
C THR A 11 27.77 -7.73 -8.26
N ASP A 12 27.19 -6.98 -7.32
CA ASP A 12 26.28 -7.52 -6.31
C ASP A 12 24.95 -7.90 -6.99
N PRO A 13 24.50 -9.17 -6.89
CA PRO A 13 23.27 -9.61 -7.57
C PRO A 13 22.02 -8.84 -7.13
N VAL A 14 21.98 -8.35 -5.88
CA VAL A 14 20.86 -7.53 -5.39
C VAL A 14 20.81 -6.19 -6.12
N MET A 15 21.98 -5.65 -6.45
CA MET A 15 22.09 -4.37 -7.14
C MET A 15 21.63 -4.47 -8.60
N VAL A 16 21.95 -5.59 -9.26
CA VAL A 16 21.42 -5.90 -10.60
C VAL A 16 19.88 -6.01 -10.54
N ALA A 17 19.35 -6.68 -9.51
CA ALA A 17 17.91 -6.78 -9.31
C ALA A 17 17.25 -5.41 -9.07
N ILE A 18 17.87 -4.52 -8.30
CA ILE A 18 17.38 -3.15 -8.06
C ILE A 18 17.37 -2.33 -9.35
N LEU A 19 18.42 -2.42 -10.17
CA LEU A 19 18.49 -1.72 -11.47
C LEU A 19 17.40 -2.22 -12.43
N LEU A 20 17.23 -3.54 -12.54
CA LEU A 20 16.19 -4.14 -13.36
C LEU A 20 14.79 -3.72 -12.88
N LEU A 21 14.55 -3.77 -11.56
CA LEU A 21 13.29 -3.33 -10.97
C LEU A 21 13.03 -1.85 -11.24
N SER A 22 14.05 -1.00 -11.09
CA SER A 22 13.95 0.45 -11.34
C SER A 22 13.61 0.75 -12.81
N LEU A 23 14.18 0.00 -13.75
CA LEU A 23 13.86 0.10 -15.17
C LEU A 23 12.40 -0.29 -15.47
N LEU A 24 11.95 -1.42 -14.91
CA LEU A 24 10.57 -1.87 -15.06
C LEU A 24 9.58 -0.87 -14.44
N LEU A 25 9.90 -0.34 -13.26
CA LEU A 25 9.09 0.67 -12.58
C LEU A 25 9.05 1.98 -13.35
N PHE A 26 10.17 2.43 -13.94
CA PHE A 26 10.18 3.61 -14.80
C PHE A 26 9.13 3.48 -15.92
N PHE A 27 9.19 2.41 -16.71
CA PHE A 27 8.23 2.19 -17.80
C PHE A 27 6.80 2.07 -17.30
N PHE A 28 6.58 1.24 -16.26
CA PHE A 28 5.25 1.09 -15.67
C PHE A 28 4.66 2.43 -15.22
N LEU A 29 5.45 3.24 -14.51
CA LEU A 29 5.00 4.52 -13.98
C LEU A 29 4.78 5.55 -15.08
N ILE A 30 5.66 5.64 -16.09
CA ILE A 30 5.49 6.65 -17.15
C ILE A 30 4.25 6.38 -18.01
N PHE A 31 3.95 5.11 -18.32
CA PHE A 31 2.74 4.75 -19.07
C PHE A 31 1.48 5.07 -18.27
N ASN A 32 1.46 4.69 -16.99
CA ASN A 32 0.31 4.98 -16.12
C ASN A 32 0.15 6.47 -15.83
N ALA A 33 1.25 7.19 -15.56
CA ALA A 33 1.24 8.63 -15.36
C ALA A 33 0.66 9.36 -16.57
N SER A 34 1.09 9.00 -17.77
CA SER A 34 0.61 9.59 -19.03
C SER A 34 -0.89 9.35 -19.22
N GLY A 35 -1.35 8.11 -19.02
CA GLY A 35 -2.76 7.76 -19.13
C GLY A 35 -3.64 8.47 -18.08
N MET A 36 -3.17 8.59 -16.84
CA MET A 36 -3.92 9.26 -15.78
C MET A 36 -3.91 10.79 -15.91
N PHE A 37 -2.80 11.37 -16.36
CA PHE A 37 -2.65 12.83 -16.46
C PHE A 37 -3.31 13.41 -17.73
N PHE A 38 -3.06 12.81 -18.89
CA PHE A 38 -3.57 13.29 -20.19
C PHE A 38 -4.81 12.57 -20.69
N GLY A 39 -5.22 11.47 -20.03
CA GLY A 39 -6.37 10.69 -20.42
C GLY A 39 -7.68 11.48 -20.40
N ASN A 40 -8.56 11.11 -21.32
CA ASN A 40 -9.96 11.51 -21.32
C ASN A 40 -10.80 10.64 -20.35
N ASN A 41 -12.10 10.93 -20.27
CA ASN A 41 -13.03 10.20 -19.39
C ASN A 41 -13.02 8.68 -19.64
N ASP A 42 -12.94 8.24 -20.90
CA ASP A 42 -12.92 6.81 -21.24
C ASP A 42 -11.67 6.12 -20.72
N THR A 43 -10.51 6.79 -20.81
CA THR A 43 -9.25 6.29 -20.27
C THR A 43 -9.33 6.16 -18.75
N HIS A 44 -9.86 7.17 -18.05
CA HIS A 44 -10.03 7.12 -16.60
C HIS A 44 -11.06 6.09 -16.15
N LEU A 45 -12.16 5.92 -16.89
CA LEU A 45 -13.12 4.85 -16.65
C LEU A 45 -12.49 3.47 -16.82
N LYS A 46 -11.63 3.27 -17.83
CA LYS A 46 -10.86 2.02 -17.95
C LYS A 46 -10.05 1.75 -16.69
N TYR A 47 -9.37 2.75 -16.13
CA TYR A 47 -8.63 2.62 -14.86
C TYR A 47 -9.51 2.26 -13.66
N LEU A 48 -10.67 2.91 -13.49
CA LEU A 48 -11.58 2.60 -12.39
C LEU A 48 -12.23 1.22 -12.52
N ASN A 49 -12.44 0.78 -13.75
CA ASN A 49 -13.11 -0.48 -14.07
C ASN A 49 -12.15 -1.67 -14.14
N ILE A 50 -10.84 -1.49 -14.01
CA ILE A 50 -9.89 -2.61 -13.96
C ILE A 50 -10.24 -3.49 -12.75
N TYR A 51 -10.66 -4.73 -12.99
CA TYR A 51 -11.11 -5.68 -11.97
C TYR A 51 -12.42 -5.32 -11.25
N SER A 52 -13.17 -4.30 -11.72
CA SER A 52 -14.48 -4.00 -11.15
C SER A 52 -15.51 -5.05 -11.60
N ARG A 53 -16.30 -5.56 -10.65
CA ARG A 53 -17.47 -6.39 -10.96
C ARG A 53 -18.66 -5.57 -11.43
N GLU A 54 -18.74 -4.32 -11.00
CA GLU A 54 -19.79 -3.37 -11.32
C GLU A 54 -19.12 -2.16 -11.99
N PRO A 55 -18.91 -2.20 -13.32
CA PRO A 55 -18.21 -1.15 -14.02
C PRO A 55 -18.99 0.17 -13.96
N LEU A 56 -18.30 1.26 -13.68
CA LEU A 56 -18.85 2.60 -13.75
C LEU A 56 -19.07 2.99 -15.21
N ALA A 57 -20.24 3.57 -15.50
CA ALA A 57 -20.55 4.12 -16.81
C ALA A 57 -20.11 5.59 -16.97
N VAL A 58 -20.01 6.33 -15.86
CA VAL A 58 -19.70 7.76 -15.84
C VAL A 58 -18.69 8.06 -14.74
N ILE A 59 -17.76 8.96 -15.03
CA ILE A 59 -16.78 9.48 -14.07
C ILE A 59 -17.15 10.91 -13.67
N SER A 60 -17.06 11.20 -12.38
CA SER A 60 -17.27 12.54 -11.86
C SER A 60 -16.06 13.44 -12.13
N PHE A 61 -16.29 14.75 -12.23
CA PHE A 61 -15.22 15.73 -12.39
C PHE A 61 -14.15 15.64 -11.28
N SER A 62 -14.56 15.44 -10.03
CA SER A 62 -13.64 15.29 -8.90
C SER A 62 -12.71 14.09 -9.06
N GLN A 63 -13.23 12.95 -9.56
CA GLN A 63 -12.41 11.76 -9.83
C GLN A 63 -11.41 12.01 -10.96
N VAL A 64 -11.80 12.73 -12.02
CA VAL A 64 -10.88 13.16 -13.10
C VAL A 64 -9.75 14.02 -12.54
N MET A 65 -10.06 14.97 -11.65
CA MET A 65 -9.04 15.79 -11.00
C MET A 65 -8.09 14.98 -10.11
N ILE A 66 -8.62 14.03 -9.34
CA ILE A 66 -7.79 13.12 -8.53
C ILE A 66 -6.88 12.28 -9.43
N PHE A 67 -7.38 11.76 -10.56
CA PHE A 67 -6.54 11.05 -11.55
C PHE A 67 -5.39 11.90 -12.06
N ARG A 68 -5.65 13.16 -12.40
CA ARG A 68 -4.60 14.08 -12.87
C ARG A 68 -3.56 14.31 -11.77
N MET A 69 -3.98 14.51 -10.53
CA MET A 69 -3.05 14.63 -9.40
C MET A 69 -2.20 13.37 -9.21
N ILE A 70 -2.81 12.18 -9.25
CA ILE A 70 -2.10 10.90 -9.18
C ILE A 70 -1.11 10.76 -10.34
N GLY A 71 -1.56 11.03 -11.57
CA GLY A 71 -0.73 10.96 -12.76
C GLY A 71 0.49 11.88 -12.68
N PHE A 72 0.32 13.08 -12.15
CA PHE A 72 1.42 14.01 -11.89
C PHE A 72 2.44 13.45 -10.88
N VAL A 73 1.97 12.92 -9.74
CA VAL A 73 2.83 12.31 -8.70
C VAL A 73 3.60 11.11 -9.26
N LEU A 74 2.92 10.22 -10.01
CA LEU A 74 3.57 9.07 -10.64
C LEU A 74 4.57 9.50 -11.73
N GLY A 75 4.28 10.58 -12.46
CA GLY A 75 5.18 11.17 -13.45
C GLY A 75 6.48 11.68 -12.83
N ILE A 76 6.40 12.37 -11.68
CA ILE A 76 7.59 12.78 -10.91
C ILE A 76 8.40 11.56 -10.48
N ALA A 77 7.74 10.51 -9.97
CA ALA A 77 8.40 9.28 -9.56
C ALA A 77 9.13 8.60 -10.74
N ALA A 78 8.51 8.57 -11.92
CA ALA A 78 9.14 8.04 -13.14
C ALA A 78 10.38 8.85 -13.53
N VAL A 79 10.32 10.19 -13.48
CA VAL A 79 11.49 11.05 -13.75
C VAL A 79 12.62 10.77 -12.76
N PHE A 80 12.33 10.58 -11.47
CA PHE A 80 13.36 10.21 -10.50
C PHE A 80 13.99 8.84 -10.76
N TYR A 81 13.21 7.84 -11.17
CA TYR A 81 13.77 6.56 -11.61
C TYR A 81 14.68 6.71 -12.83
N LEU A 82 14.27 7.51 -13.82
CA LEU A 82 15.09 7.78 -15.01
C LEU A 82 16.42 8.43 -14.64
N ILE A 83 16.40 9.47 -13.80
CA ILE A 83 17.61 10.14 -13.33
C ILE A 83 18.51 9.15 -12.60
N SER A 84 17.95 8.36 -11.67
CA SER A 84 18.70 7.34 -10.92
C SER A 84 19.38 6.30 -11.83
N LEU A 85 18.69 5.86 -12.89
CA LEU A 85 19.24 4.95 -13.91
C LEU A 85 20.36 5.61 -14.73
N CYS A 86 20.17 6.86 -15.16
CA CYS A 86 21.15 7.60 -15.97
C CYS A 86 22.41 7.99 -15.19
N THR A 87 22.29 8.37 -13.92
CA THR A 87 23.43 8.69 -13.04
C THR A 87 24.09 7.44 -12.48
N VAL A 88 23.47 6.28 -12.68
CA VAL A 88 23.96 5.00 -12.20
C VAL A 88 24.19 5.02 -10.69
N GLU A 89 23.28 5.69 -9.95
CA GLU A 89 23.35 5.82 -8.48
C GLU A 89 23.52 4.46 -7.79
N ALA A 90 23.03 3.38 -8.41
CA ALA A 90 23.21 2.04 -7.89
C ALA A 90 24.67 1.54 -7.93
N VAL A 91 25.46 1.93 -8.94
CA VAL A 91 26.82 1.42 -9.22
C VAL A 91 27.92 2.34 -8.67
N GLY A 92 27.62 3.61 -8.43
CA GLY A 92 28.62 4.61 -8.00
C GLY A 92 29.31 4.26 -6.68
N SER A 93 30.62 4.54 -6.59
CA SER A 93 31.40 4.38 -5.35
C SER A 93 30.98 5.35 -4.25
N GLU A 94 30.42 6.50 -4.63
CA GLU A 94 29.79 7.44 -3.71
C GLU A 94 28.33 7.03 -3.51
N ARG A 95 28.10 6.16 -2.52
CA ARG A 95 26.82 5.53 -2.15
C ARG A 95 25.70 6.54 -1.79
N ARG A 96 25.23 7.33 -2.74
CA ARG A 96 24.10 8.26 -2.58
C ARG A 96 22.95 7.78 -3.46
N TYR A 97 21.96 7.12 -2.86
CA TYR A 97 20.76 6.60 -3.54
C TYR A 97 19.61 7.62 -3.56
N PHE A 98 19.93 8.90 -3.70
CA PHE A 98 18.97 9.97 -3.41
C PHE A 98 17.77 9.91 -4.37
N PHE A 99 18.01 9.86 -5.68
CA PHE A 99 16.91 9.81 -6.64
C PHE A 99 16.16 8.49 -6.55
N LEU A 100 16.85 7.37 -6.34
CA LEU A 100 16.19 6.07 -6.19
C LEU A 100 15.22 6.04 -5.01
N GLU A 101 15.64 6.53 -3.84
CA GLU A 101 14.81 6.53 -2.65
C GLU A 101 13.59 7.44 -2.82
N TRP A 102 13.76 8.64 -3.40
CA TRP A 102 12.65 9.54 -3.71
C TRP A 102 11.72 8.98 -4.77
N ALA A 103 12.24 8.29 -5.78
CA ALA A 103 11.43 7.62 -6.80
C ALA A 103 10.52 6.57 -6.15
N ALA A 104 11.09 5.71 -5.31
CA ALA A 104 10.34 4.70 -4.57
C ALA A 104 9.30 5.32 -3.64
N PHE A 105 9.68 6.29 -2.81
CA PHE A 105 8.77 6.98 -1.90
C PHE A 105 7.59 7.63 -2.65
N THR A 106 7.88 8.40 -3.69
CA THR A 106 6.86 9.09 -4.50
C THR A 106 5.94 8.10 -5.21
N SER A 107 6.48 6.96 -5.67
CA SER A 107 5.69 5.88 -6.24
C SER A 107 4.71 5.29 -5.23
N ILE A 108 5.19 4.98 -4.02
CA ILE A 108 4.35 4.44 -2.94
C ILE A 108 3.23 5.43 -2.62
N VAL A 109 3.52 6.73 -2.52
CA VAL A 109 2.49 7.78 -2.30
C VAL A 109 1.46 7.79 -3.43
N GLY A 110 1.90 7.90 -4.69
CA GLY A 110 1.00 7.97 -5.84
C GLY A 110 0.12 6.72 -5.99
N LEU A 111 0.71 5.53 -5.78
CA LEU A 111 -0.02 4.27 -5.80
C LEU A 111 -0.98 4.14 -4.62
N SER A 112 -0.60 4.61 -3.43
CA SER A 112 -1.50 4.61 -2.27
C SER A 112 -2.74 5.48 -2.55
N LEU A 113 -2.56 6.68 -3.11
CA LEU A 113 -3.65 7.56 -3.54
C LEU A 113 -4.54 6.88 -4.58
N PHE A 114 -3.94 6.20 -5.56
CA PHE A 114 -4.68 5.44 -6.57
C PHE A 114 -5.50 4.30 -5.96
N GLY A 115 -4.92 3.54 -5.04
CA GLY A 115 -5.61 2.47 -4.31
C GLY A 115 -6.81 3.01 -3.53
N GLY A 116 -6.67 4.17 -2.88
CA GLY A 116 -7.75 4.87 -2.19
C GLY A 116 -8.88 5.29 -3.14
N LEU A 117 -8.54 5.84 -4.32
CA LEU A 117 -9.51 6.20 -5.35
C LEU A 117 -10.29 4.96 -5.84
N ILE A 118 -9.59 3.89 -6.20
CA ILE A 118 -10.21 2.62 -6.63
C ILE A 118 -11.12 2.07 -5.50
N ARG A 119 -10.67 2.13 -4.25
CA ARG A 119 -11.46 1.66 -3.11
C ARG A 119 -12.74 2.49 -2.93
N SER A 120 -12.67 3.81 -3.09
CA SER A 120 -13.80 4.72 -2.93
C SER A 120 -14.94 4.46 -3.93
N VAL A 121 -14.62 3.90 -5.10
CA VAL A 121 -15.61 3.53 -6.12
C VAL A 121 -16.11 2.08 -5.99
N GLY A 122 -15.80 1.41 -4.87
CA GLY A 122 -16.26 0.04 -4.59
C GLY A 122 -15.44 -1.07 -5.25
N ASN A 123 -14.38 -0.74 -5.98
CA ASN A 123 -13.55 -1.74 -6.65
C ASN A 123 -12.55 -2.38 -5.67
N GLN A 124 -12.99 -3.44 -5.00
CA GLN A 124 -12.25 -4.06 -3.91
C GLN A 124 -10.99 -4.81 -4.39
N GLN A 125 -11.08 -5.48 -5.55
CA GLN A 125 -9.99 -6.28 -6.10
C GLN A 125 -8.86 -5.38 -6.62
N GLY A 126 -9.20 -4.31 -7.34
CA GLY A 126 -8.21 -3.35 -7.82
C GLY A 126 -7.46 -2.69 -6.66
N ALA A 127 -8.18 -2.27 -5.60
CA ALA A 127 -7.56 -1.71 -4.41
C ALA A 127 -6.62 -2.71 -3.71
N ALA A 128 -6.96 -4.01 -3.70
CA ALA A 128 -6.08 -5.06 -3.17
C ALA A 128 -4.78 -5.20 -3.95
N ASN A 129 -4.87 -5.26 -5.27
CA ASN A 129 -3.69 -5.34 -6.13
C ASN A 129 -2.75 -4.14 -5.92
N ILE A 130 -3.31 -2.93 -5.80
CA ILE A 130 -2.53 -1.73 -5.53
C ILE A 130 -1.93 -1.74 -4.12
N TYR A 131 -2.65 -2.23 -3.11
CA TYR A 131 -2.10 -2.45 -1.77
C TYR A 131 -0.88 -3.37 -1.81
N PHE A 132 -0.99 -4.54 -2.45
CA PHE A 132 0.10 -5.51 -2.52
C PHE A 132 1.35 -4.88 -3.16
N PHE A 133 1.16 -4.20 -4.28
CA PHE A 133 2.25 -3.55 -4.99
C PHE A 133 2.90 -2.43 -4.15
N THR A 134 2.08 -1.62 -3.47
CA THR A 134 2.54 -0.54 -2.59
C THR A 134 3.38 -1.07 -1.43
N ILE A 135 2.93 -2.15 -0.76
CA ILE A 135 3.69 -2.74 0.35
C ILE A 135 4.95 -3.43 -0.13
N LEU A 136 4.94 -4.09 -1.30
CA LEU A 136 6.15 -4.68 -1.87
C LEU A 136 7.20 -3.59 -2.16
N LEU A 137 6.80 -2.47 -2.76
CA LEU A 137 7.70 -1.33 -2.98
C LEU A 137 8.25 -0.76 -1.67
N TYR A 138 7.41 -0.64 -0.64
CA TYR A 138 7.84 -0.22 0.69
C TYR A 138 8.89 -1.18 1.28
N LEU A 139 8.66 -2.50 1.21
CA LEU A 139 9.61 -3.50 1.69
C LEU A 139 10.91 -3.48 0.87
N SER A 140 10.84 -3.29 -0.46
CA SER A 140 12.01 -3.14 -1.32
C SER A 140 12.83 -1.92 -0.95
N LEU A 141 12.19 -0.75 -0.78
CA LEU A 141 12.86 0.48 -0.31
C LEU A 141 13.56 0.22 1.03
N ARG A 142 12.89 -0.50 1.92
CA ARG A 142 13.43 -0.84 3.24
C ARG A 142 14.65 -1.75 3.17
N LEU A 143 14.63 -2.74 2.27
CA LEU A 143 15.77 -3.62 2.03
C LEU A 143 16.98 -2.84 1.47
N ILE A 144 16.73 -1.91 0.54
CA ILE A 144 17.76 -1.04 -0.04
C ILE A 144 18.41 -0.19 1.07
N GLU A 145 17.59 0.47 1.89
CA GLU A 145 18.06 1.30 2.99
C GLU A 145 18.91 0.49 3.99
N LYS A 146 18.47 -0.72 4.35
CA LYS A 146 19.22 -1.56 5.29
C LYS A 146 20.56 -2.02 4.73
N LYS A 147 20.62 -2.37 3.44
CA LYS A 147 21.82 -2.93 2.81
C LYS A 147 22.83 -1.85 2.41
N TYR A 148 22.36 -0.68 2.00
CA TYR A 148 23.19 0.35 1.38
C TYR A 148 23.09 1.75 2.06
N GLY A 149 22.14 1.95 2.97
CA GLY A 149 21.70 3.26 3.46
C GLY A 149 22.48 3.87 4.64
N GLN A 150 23.77 3.58 4.81
CA GLN A 150 24.59 4.30 5.81
C GLN A 150 24.65 5.82 5.57
N VAL A 151 24.25 6.29 4.38
CA VAL A 151 24.26 7.72 3.96
C VAL A 151 22.86 8.23 3.56
N SER A 152 21.81 7.45 3.78
CA SER A 152 20.42 7.86 3.47
C SER A 152 20.04 9.13 4.23
N LYS A 153 19.57 10.17 3.50
CA LYS A 153 19.29 11.50 4.06
C LYS A 153 18.12 11.47 5.03
N PHE A 154 18.21 12.35 6.04
CA PHE A 154 17.24 12.58 7.12
C PHE A 154 15.75 12.56 6.72
N ILE A 155 15.38 13.11 5.56
CA ILE A 155 13.97 13.36 5.20
C ILE A 155 13.15 12.07 5.04
N LEU A 156 13.72 11.02 4.44
CA LEU A 156 12.97 9.78 4.25
C LEU A 156 12.78 9.02 5.56
N LYS A 157 13.77 9.07 6.46
CA LYS A 157 13.65 8.53 7.81
C LYS A 157 12.54 9.19 8.62
N GLU A 158 12.26 10.47 8.37
CA GLU A 158 11.18 11.17 9.04
C GLU A 158 9.79 10.80 8.49
N MET A 159 9.67 10.28 7.27
CA MET A 159 8.37 10.11 6.58
C MET A 159 8.08 8.69 6.08
N TYR A 160 8.98 7.73 6.30
CA TYR A 160 8.94 6.41 5.64
C TYR A 160 7.66 5.61 5.89
N LEU A 161 7.01 5.75 7.05
CA LEU A 161 5.77 5.03 7.38
C LEU A 161 4.50 5.72 6.87
N LEU A 162 4.54 7.00 6.48
CA LEU A 162 3.33 7.74 6.10
C LEU A 162 2.52 7.07 4.99
N PRO A 163 3.13 6.50 3.93
CA PRO A 163 2.34 5.83 2.89
C PRO A 163 1.63 4.57 3.40
N VAL A 164 2.22 3.86 4.37
CA VAL A 164 1.57 2.70 5.04
C VAL A 164 0.35 3.18 5.81
N TYR A 165 0.44 4.31 6.52
CA TYR A 165 -0.69 4.88 7.24
C TYR A 165 -1.84 5.17 6.28
N PHE A 166 -1.56 5.87 5.18
CA PHE A 166 -2.57 6.18 4.18
C PHE A 166 -3.21 4.91 3.59
N THR A 167 -2.37 3.93 3.29
CA THR A 167 -2.81 2.65 2.73
C THR A 167 -3.79 1.93 3.67
N LEU A 168 -3.43 1.79 4.93
CA LEU A 168 -4.31 1.17 5.93
C LEU A 168 -5.56 2.01 6.20
N PHE A 169 -5.46 3.33 6.10
CA PHE A 169 -6.60 4.22 6.31
C PHE A 169 -7.72 3.95 5.30
N TYR A 170 -7.42 3.84 4.00
CA TYR A 170 -8.47 3.52 3.03
C TYR A 170 -8.86 2.03 3.05
N THR A 171 -7.93 1.13 3.39
CA THR A 171 -8.21 -0.31 3.44
C THR A 171 -9.16 -0.67 4.58
N MET A 172 -9.02 -0.03 5.75
CA MET A 172 -9.82 -0.31 6.95
C MET A 172 -10.88 0.76 7.23
N GLY A 173 -10.56 2.03 7.02
CA GLY A 173 -11.47 3.14 7.32
C GLY A 173 -12.70 3.17 6.43
N LEU A 174 -12.55 3.09 5.11
CA LEU A 174 -13.69 3.17 4.18
C LEU A 174 -14.69 2.00 4.38
N PRO A 175 -14.24 0.73 4.50
CA PRO A 175 -15.16 -0.39 4.72
C PRO A 175 -15.77 -0.39 6.11
N GLY A 176 -14.99 -0.04 7.14
CA GLY A 176 -15.49 0.07 8.51
C GLY A 176 -16.59 1.12 8.60
N TRP A 177 -16.36 2.28 7.97
CA TRP A 177 -17.37 3.33 7.85
C TRP A 177 -18.62 2.84 7.14
N ALA A 178 -18.48 2.16 6.00
CA ALA A 178 -19.62 1.63 5.25
C ALA A 178 -20.42 0.60 6.05
N LYS A 179 -19.78 -0.22 6.89
CA LYS A 179 -20.48 -1.20 7.74
C LYS A 179 -21.27 -0.56 8.87
N LEU A 180 -20.75 0.51 9.48
CA LEU A 180 -21.43 1.18 10.59
C LEU A 180 -22.48 2.19 10.13
N PHE A 181 -22.23 2.88 9.01
CA PHE A 181 -23.02 4.04 8.59
C PHE A 181 -23.67 3.88 7.21
N GLY A 182 -23.34 2.84 6.44
CA GLY A 182 -23.83 2.62 5.06
C GLY A 182 -25.30 2.21 4.95
N HIS A 183 -26.09 2.36 6.03
CA HIS A 183 -27.52 2.05 6.12
C HIS A 183 -27.88 0.56 5.94
N ALA A 184 -29.18 0.27 6.04
CA ALA A 184 -29.77 -1.08 6.01
C ALA A 184 -29.33 -1.93 4.79
N LYS A 185 -29.04 -1.30 3.64
CA LYS A 185 -28.62 -1.98 2.41
C LYS A 185 -27.32 -2.78 2.57
N VAL A 186 -26.36 -2.28 3.38
CA VAL A 186 -25.09 -2.98 3.61
C VAL A 186 -25.32 -4.22 4.47
N ILE A 187 -26.09 -4.07 5.55
CA ILE A 187 -26.39 -5.18 6.47
C ILE A 187 -27.23 -6.25 5.77
N GLU A 188 -28.29 -5.86 5.06
CA GLU A 188 -29.15 -6.79 4.33
C GLU A 188 -28.36 -7.61 3.30
N LYS A 189 -27.39 -7.00 2.62
CA LYS A 189 -26.48 -7.71 1.73
C LYS A 189 -25.71 -8.80 2.48
N TYR A 190 -25.15 -8.50 3.64
CA TYR A 190 -24.41 -9.48 4.43
C TYR A 190 -25.31 -10.56 5.02
N GLU A 191 -26.51 -10.21 5.50
CA GLU A 191 -27.49 -11.19 5.98
C GLU A 191 -27.82 -12.21 4.91
N ARG A 192 -28.06 -11.76 3.67
CA ARG A 192 -28.27 -12.66 2.52
C ARG A 192 -27.03 -13.50 2.20
N MET A 193 -25.83 -12.91 2.27
CA MET A 193 -24.58 -13.64 1.99
C MET A 193 -24.29 -14.74 3.03
N PHE A 194 -24.63 -14.53 4.29
CA PHE A 194 -24.39 -15.48 5.39
C PHE A 194 -25.64 -16.30 5.75
N ALA A 195 -26.73 -16.19 5.01
CA ALA A 195 -27.95 -16.95 5.26
C ALA A 195 -27.67 -18.47 5.23
N GLY A 196 -28.11 -19.17 6.26
CA GLY A 196 -27.88 -20.62 6.42
C GLY A 196 -26.45 -21.00 6.83
N SER A 197 -25.59 -20.03 7.16
CA SER A 197 -24.30 -20.30 7.80
C SER A 197 -24.41 -20.22 9.32
N PHE A 198 -23.49 -20.86 10.04
CA PHE A 198 -23.47 -20.80 11.52
C PHE A 198 -23.39 -19.37 12.07
N VAL A 199 -22.88 -18.40 11.29
CA VAL A 199 -22.79 -16.98 11.69
C VAL A 199 -24.18 -16.38 11.85
N ALA A 200 -25.15 -16.82 11.04
CA ALA A 200 -26.54 -16.38 11.14
C ALA A 200 -27.23 -16.90 12.41
N ASP A 201 -26.77 -18.04 12.94
CA ASP A 201 -27.33 -18.70 14.13
C ASP A 201 -26.74 -18.19 15.45
N LEU A 202 -25.67 -17.38 15.40
CA LEU A 202 -25.07 -16.80 16.61
C LEU A 202 -26.00 -15.78 17.27
N PRO A 203 -25.87 -15.54 18.59
CA PRO A 203 -26.63 -14.48 19.26
C PRO A 203 -26.43 -13.11 18.59
N GLY A 204 -27.52 -12.48 18.16
CA GLY A 204 -27.49 -11.23 17.39
C GLY A 204 -27.27 -11.39 15.88
N GLY A 205 -27.09 -12.63 15.41
CA GLY A 205 -26.97 -13.03 14.01
C GLY A 205 -25.84 -12.36 13.25
N THR A 206 -25.96 -12.39 11.91
CA THR A 206 -25.04 -11.72 10.99
C THR A 206 -24.87 -10.22 11.28
N PRO A 207 -25.92 -9.42 11.58
CA PRO A 207 -25.77 -7.98 11.81
C PRO A 207 -24.80 -7.65 12.93
N PHE A 208 -24.91 -8.34 14.07
CA PHE A 208 -24.03 -8.10 15.21
C PHE A 208 -22.56 -8.31 14.85
N MET A 209 -22.25 -9.39 14.13
CA MET A 209 -20.88 -9.71 13.70
C MET A 209 -20.35 -8.68 12.70
N ILE A 210 -21.19 -8.19 11.79
CA ILE A 210 -20.79 -7.16 10.82
C ILE A 210 -20.56 -5.81 11.49
N TYR A 211 -21.39 -5.41 12.46
CA TYR A 211 -21.15 -4.19 13.24
C TYR A 211 -19.89 -4.30 14.09
N PHE A 212 -19.69 -5.43 14.77
CA PHE A 212 -18.46 -5.69 15.52
C PHE A 212 -17.21 -5.55 14.64
N LEU A 213 -17.26 -6.13 13.44
CA LEU A 213 -16.19 -6.02 12.47
C LEU A 213 -16.00 -4.57 11.97
N GLY A 214 -17.08 -3.82 11.77
CA GLY A 214 -17.02 -2.40 11.42
C GLY A 214 -16.33 -1.56 12.49
N ILE A 215 -16.57 -1.87 13.77
CA ILE A 215 -15.87 -1.23 14.90
C ILE A 215 -14.38 -1.57 14.88
N LEU A 216 -14.02 -2.85 14.68
CA LEU A 216 -12.61 -3.27 14.56
C LEU A 216 -11.90 -2.62 13.37
N GLU A 217 -12.60 -2.42 12.25
CA GLU A 217 -12.05 -1.72 11.10
C GLU A 217 -11.86 -0.23 11.36
N LEU A 218 -12.77 0.43 12.09
CA LEU A 218 -12.66 1.86 12.42
C LEU A 218 -11.73 2.19 13.58
N ILE A 219 -11.48 1.28 14.52
CA ILE A 219 -10.50 1.53 15.59
C ILE A 219 -9.09 1.68 15.01
N ILE A 220 -8.78 0.99 13.91
CA ILE A 220 -7.48 1.04 13.23
C ILE A 220 -7.11 2.46 12.76
N PRO A 221 -7.90 3.16 11.93
CA PRO A 221 -7.59 4.54 11.53
C PRO A 221 -7.55 5.50 12.72
N ILE A 222 -8.36 5.29 13.77
CA ILE A 222 -8.28 6.09 15.00
C ILE A 222 -6.91 5.92 15.67
N LEU A 223 -6.45 4.68 15.84
CA LEU A 223 -5.13 4.38 16.40
C LEU A 223 -4.00 4.95 15.53
N LEU A 224 -4.15 4.88 14.20
CA LEU A 224 -3.19 5.49 13.26
C LEU A 224 -3.18 7.02 13.35
N ILE A 225 -4.31 7.68 13.57
CA ILE A 225 -4.36 9.14 13.83
C ILE A 225 -3.62 9.48 15.12
N ILE A 226 -3.88 8.75 16.21
CA ILE A 226 -3.18 8.95 17.49
C ILE A 226 -1.67 8.77 17.28
N SER A 227 -1.28 7.72 16.56
CA SER A 227 0.09 7.41 16.20
C SER A 227 0.75 8.51 15.36
N LEU A 228 0.01 9.09 14.41
CA LEU A 228 0.45 10.20 13.56
C LEU A 228 0.69 11.46 14.39
N VAL A 229 -0.26 11.84 15.25
CA VAL A 229 -0.15 13.01 16.14
C VAL A 229 1.03 12.86 17.11
N LYS A 230 1.30 11.64 17.59
CA LYS A 230 2.46 11.34 18.45
C LYS A 230 3.79 11.24 17.70
N GLY A 231 3.78 11.30 16.37
CA GLY A 231 4.99 11.25 15.56
C GLY A 231 5.65 9.87 15.50
N GLU A 232 4.90 8.78 15.72
CA GLU A 232 5.45 7.40 15.69
C GLU A 232 5.84 6.93 14.29
N PHE A 233 5.48 7.68 13.25
CA PHE A 233 5.91 7.43 11.88
C PHE A 233 7.40 7.76 11.64
N LYS A 234 8.03 8.48 12.57
CA LYS A 234 9.44 8.88 12.49
C LYS A 234 10.37 7.75 12.90
N TRP A 235 11.56 7.75 12.30
CA TRP A 235 12.63 6.83 12.67
C TRP A 235 13.01 6.90 14.14
N GLY A 236 13.24 5.73 14.76
CA GLY A 236 13.78 5.61 16.11
C GLY A 236 12.85 6.06 17.24
N LYS A 237 11.65 6.57 16.94
CA LYS A 237 10.60 6.76 17.93
C LYS A 237 9.98 5.42 18.28
N ALA A 238 9.63 5.25 19.56
CA ALA A 238 8.78 4.14 20.00
C ALA A 238 7.42 4.22 19.30
N LYS A 239 6.88 3.07 18.91
CA LYS A 239 5.69 2.99 18.06
C LYS A 239 4.53 2.16 18.64
N PRO A 240 4.15 2.33 19.93
CA PRO A 240 3.12 1.49 20.55
C PRO A 240 1.76 1.59 19.84
N TRP A 241 1.31 2.78 19.45
CA TRP A 241 -0.01 2.97 18.82
C TRP A 241 -0.03 2.40 17.40
N PHE A 242 1.02 2.63 16.62
CA PHE A 242 1.18 1.98 15.32
C PHE A 242 1.19 0.45 15.46
N ASN A 243 1.99 -0.09 16.38
CA ASN A 243 2.09 -1.54 16.57
C ASN A 243 0.75 -2.16 16.98
N MET A 244 -0.01 -1.49 17.84
CA MET A 244 -1.36 -1.92 18.22
C MET A 244 -2.31 -1.90 17.02
N ALA A 245 -2.30 -0.84 16.22
CA ALA A 245 -3.10 -0.74 15.00
C ALA A 245 -2.78 -1.88 14.03
N MET A 246 -1.50 -2.19 13.83
CA MET A 246 -1.05 -3.28 12.96
C MET A 246 -1.50 -4.66 13.46
N VAL A 247 -1.43 -4.92 14.78
CA VAL A 247 -1.89 -6.19 15.37
C VAL A 247 -3.40 -6.34 15.16
N ILE A 248 -4.19 -5.31 15.44
CA ILE A 248 -5.64 -5.33 15.23
C ILE A 248 -5.97 -5.49 13.74
N THR A 249 -5.19 -4.86 12.86
CA THR A 249 -5.30 -5.01 11.40
C THR A 249 -5.12 -6.47 10.99
N CYS A 250 -4.07 -7.14 11.47
CA CYS A 250 -3.84 -8.57 11.22
C CYS A 250 -5.01 -9.44 11.72
N LEU A 251 -5.47 -9.23 12.96
CA LEU A 251 -6.61 -9.97 13.50
C LEU A 251 -7.88 -9.75 12.68
N THR A 252 -8.13 -8.52 12.24
CA THR A 252 -9.28 -8.16 11.41
C THR A 252 -9.23 -8.87 10.05
N PHE A 253 -8.06 -8.91 9.41
CA PHE A 253 -7.89 -9.67 8.16
C PHE A 253 -8.12 -11.17 8.35
N MET A 254 -7.68 -11.76 9.46
CA MET A 254 -7.97 -13.16 9.76
C MET A 254 -9.47 -13.41 9.92
N MET A 255 -10.18 -12.57 10.68
CA MET A 255 -11.63 -12.69 10.86
C MET A 255 -12.39 -12.54 9.54
N LEU A 256 -12.03 -11.54 8.74
CA LEU A 256 -12.57 -11.35 7.39
C LEU A 256 -12.31 -12.58 6.50
N CYS A 257 -11.11 -13.16 6.59
CA CYS A 257 -10.72 -14.32 5.79
C CYS A 257 -11.63 -15.51 6.09
N VAL A 258 -11.83 -15.81 7.38
CA VAL A 258 -12.75 -16.85 7.83
C VAL A 258 -14.16 -16.57 7.34
N GLY A 259 -14.65 -15.33 7.48
CA GLY A 259 -15.96 -14.91 6.97
C GLY A 259 -16.13 -15.17 5.47
N LEU A 260 -15.14 -14.82 4.65
CA LEU A 260 -15.19 -15.07 3.21
C LEU A 260 -15.08 -16.55 2.85
N THR A 261 -14.34 -17.34 3.63
CA THR A 261 -14.26 -18.80 3.46
C THR A 261 -15.59 -19.48 3.74
N ILE A 262 -16.33 -19.05 4.77
CA ILE A 262 -17.65 -19.62 5.13
C ILE A 262 -18.65 -19.51 3.99
N ILE A 263 -18.61 -18.39 3.25
CA ILE A 263 -19.47 -18.15 2.08
C ILE A 263 -18.84 -18.60 0.77
N PHE A 264 -17.80 -19.45 0.82
CA PHE A 264 -17.09 -20.00 -0.33
C PHE A 264 -16.48 -18.96 -1.29
N ASN A 265 -16.19 -17.75 -0.83
CA ASN A 265 -15.50 -16.71 -1.59
C ASN A 265 -13.97 -16.82 -1.44
N PHE A 266 -13.41 -17.90 -1.99
CA PHE A 266 -11.99 -18.24 -1.83
C PHE A 266 -11.03 -17.20 -2.44
N ALA A 267 -11.39 -16.57 -3.56
CA ALA A 267 -10.57 -15.53 -4.18
C ALA A 267 -10.42 -14.32 -3.24
N GLY A 268 -11.53 -13.89 -2.62
CA GLY A 268 -11.49 -12.83 -1.62
C GLY A 268 -10.73 -13.23 -0.36
N ALA A 269 -10.94 -14.46 0.13
CA ALA A 269 -10.21 -14.99 1.29
C ALA A 269 -8.70 -15.04 1.04
N ALA A 270 -8.25 -15.48 -0.13
CA ALA A 270 -6.84 -15.49 -0.51
C ALA A 270 -6.22 -14.09 -0.48
N ASN A 271 -6.92 -13.06 -0.99
CA ASN A 271 -6.45 -11.68 -0.88
C ASN A 271 -6.24 -11.26 0.59
N LEU A 272 -7.14 -11.66 1.50
CA LEU A 272 -7.03 -11.35 2.93
C LEU A 272 -5.85 -12.03 3.62
N ILE A 273 -5.48 -13.23 3.18
CA ILE A 273 -4.23 -13.87 3.62
C ILE A 273 -3.03 -13.05 3.18
N PHE A 274 -2.99 -12.59 1.93
CA PHE A 274 -1.90 -11.73 1.47
C PHE A 274 -1.85 -10.40 2.23
N TYR A 275 -3.00 -9.79 2.48
CA TYR A 275 -3.12 -8.58 3.29
C TYR A 275 -2.54 -8.82 4.70
N PHE A 276 -2.92 -9.92 5.35
CA PHE A 276 -2.40 -10.32 6.65
C PHE A 276 -0.87 -10.48 6.64
N VAL A 277 -0.33 -11.29 5.72
CA VAL A 277 1.11 -11.61 5.65
C VAL A 277 1.94 -10.34 5.43
N LEU A 278 1.53 -9.49 4.50
CA LEU A 278 2.25 -8.25 4.21
C LEU A 278 2.17 -7.26 5.39
N THR A 279 1.00 -7.13 6.02
CA THR A 279 0.82 -6.31 7.23
C THR A 279 1.71 -6.81 8.37
N PHE A 280 1.79 -8.12 8.55
CA PHE A 280 2.67 -8.75 9.54
C PHE A 280 4.14 -8.45 9.25
N PHE A 281 4.59 -8.49 7.98
CA PHE A 281 5.97 -8.12 7.63
C PHE A 281 6.28 -6.65 7.93
N ILE A 282 5.33 -5.74 7.70
CA ILE A 282 5.49 -4.33 8.10
C ILE A 282 5.64 -4.22 9.62
N LEU A 283 4.77 -4.89 10.39
CA LEU A 283 4.84 -4.91 11.85
C LEU A 283 6.19 -5.45 12.36
N ALA A 284 6.66 -6.57 11.81
CA ALA A 284 7.93 -7.17 12.16
C ALA A 284 9.11 -6.23 11.82
N SER A 285 9.06 -5.58 10.66
CA SER A 285 10.05 -4.59 10.23
C SER A 285 10.10 -3.37 11.17
N ALA A 286 8.94 -2.83 11.53
CA ALA A 286 8.83 -1.67 12.42
C ALA A 286 9.26 -1.98 13.87
N ARG A 287 8.97 -3.18 14.39
CA ARG A 287 9.40 -3.60 15.73
C ARG A 287 10.92 -3.75 15.85
N LYS A 288 11.56 -4.35 14.84
CA LYS A 288 13.01 -4.55 14.85
C LYS A 288 13.77 -3.24 15.00
N GLU A 289 13.24 -2.15 14.45
CA GLU A 289 13.83 -0.81 14.56
C GLU A 289 13.83 -0.27 16.00
N ASN A 290 12.78 -0.53 16.78
CA ASN A 290 12.71 -0.06 18.16
C ASN A 290 13.79 -0.71 19.03
N ASN A 291 14.14 -1.97 18.76
CA ASN A 291 15.16 -2.71 19.53
C ASN A 291 16.60 -2.32 19.19
N CYS A 292 16.85 -1.65 18.07
CA CYS A 292 18.21 -1.23 17.70
C CYS A 292 18.59 0.14 18.32
N ASN A 293 17.63 0.85 18.92
CA ASN A 293 17.84 2.18 19.51
C ASN A 293 17.79 2.18 21.04
N SER A 294 17.54 1.01 21.66
CA SER A 294 17.60 0.76 23.11
C SER A 294 18.93 0.12 23.46
#